data_AF-A0A5M3MHU9-F1
#
_entry.id   AF-A0A5M3MHU9-F1
#
_cell.length_a   1.000
_cell.length_b   1.000
_cell.length_c   1.000
_cell.angle_alpha   90.00
_cell.angle_beta   90.00
_cell.angle_gamma   90.00
#
_symmetry.space_group_name_H-M   'P 1'
#
loop_
_entity.id
_entity.type
_entity.pdbx_description
1 polymer ?
#
loop_
_entity_poly.entity_id
_entity_poly.type
_entity_poly.pdbx_seq_one_letter_code
_entity_poly.pdbx_strand_id
1 'polypeptide(L)'
;MDSVRNTWAIAPISQPRLRWGEVRAGHRHACPHCGIDLLTGESPGFCCGPRGSRLNQVRPLPPLPPEYDVLLQDNRISTMSRILNLVFSFAAMETTHSFPHNDGPRGFLAIQGRVYHR
;
A
#
# COMPACT_ATOMS: atom_id res chain seq x y z
N MET A 1 -16.56 33.65 -19.58
CA MET A 1 -16.08 32.34 -20.08
C MET A 1 -14.89 31.95 -19.23
N ASP A 2 -15.14 31.42 -18.03
CA ASP A 2 -14.07 31.04 -17.09
C ASP A 2 -13.95 29.51 -17.05
N SER A 3 -12.94 29.00 -17.74
CA SER A 3 -12.57 27.59 -17.74
C SER A 3 -11.74 27.28 -16.50
N VAL A 4 -12.37 26.66 -15.50
CA VAL A 4 -11.72 26.12 -14.29
C VAL A 4 -10.66 25.07 -14.68
N ARG A 5 -9.38 25.44 -14.63
CA ARG A 5 -8.25 24.50 -14.72
C ARG A 5 -8.00 23.89 -13.35
N ASN A 6 -8.76 22.87 -12.97
CA ASN A 6 -8.37 21.97 -11.89
C ASN A 6 -7.41 20.91 -12.44
N THR A 7 -6.17 21.31 -12.66
CA THR A 7 -5.08 20.40 -12.99
C THR A 7 -4.67 19.67 -11.70
N TRP A 8 -5.01 18.39 -11.60
CA TRP A 8 -4.51 17.52 -10.53
C TRP A 8 -2.99 17.43 -10.64
N ALA A 9 -2.27 18.13 -9.76
CA ALA A 9 -0.82 18.05 -9.69
C ALA A 9 -0.42 16.79 -8.89
N ILE A 10 0.25 15.85 -9.55
CA ILE A 10 0.87 14.70 -8.89
C ILE A 10 2.19 15.19 -8.29
N ALA A 11 2.25 15.27 -6.97
CA ALA A 11 3.48 15.58 -6.25
C ALA A 11 3.97 14.33 -5.49
N PRO A 12 5.29 14.16 -5.32
CA PRO A 12 5.82 13.10 -4.47
C PRO A 12 5.34 13.29 -3.04
N ILE A 13 4.77 12.23 -2.46
CA ILE A 13 4.47 12.18 -1.03
C ILE A 13 5.81 12.13 -0.30
N SER A 14 6.23 13.26 0.27
CA SER A 14 7.53 13.41 0.94
C SER A 14 7.64 12.53 2.19
N GLN A 15 6.52 12.29 2.89
CA GLN A 15 6.44 11.34 4.00
C GLN A 15 5.05 10.68 4.06
N PRO A 16 4.97 9.35 4.27
CA PRO A 16 3.69 8.70 4.53
C PRO A 16 3.08 9.27 5.81
N ARG A 17 1.85 9.79 5.70
CA ARG A 17 1.08 10.35 6.83
C ARG A 17 0.61 9.28 7.81
N LEU A 18 0.50 8.03 7.35
CA LEU A 18 0.07 6.89 8.15
C LEU A 18 1.29 6.02 8.47
N ARG A 19 1.46 5.69 9.74
CA ARG A 19 2.57 4.87 10.23
C ARG A 19 2.03 3.75 11.11
N TRP A 20 2.55 2.54 10.91
CA TRP A 20 2.26 1.41 11.79
C TRP A 20 3.00 1.58 13.11
N GLY A 21 2.35 1.26 14.23
CA GLY A 21 3.02 1.23 15.53
C GLY A 21 3.54 2.58 16.01
N GLU A 22 2.95 3.69 15.53
CA GLU A 22 3.40 5.04 15.86
C GLU A 22 3.50 5.23 17.37
N VAL A 23 4.65 5.68 17.87
CA VAL A 23 4.87 5.91 19.30
C VAL A 23 4.39 7.32 19.67
N ARG A 24 3.44 7.41 20.58
CA ARG A 24 2.88 8.68 21.09
C ARG A 24 2.97 8.68 22.60
N ALA A 25 3.58 9.74 23.17
CA ALA A 25 3.80 9.84 24.61
C ALA A 25 4.43 8.57 25.23
N GLY A 26 5.40 7.97 24.53
CA GLY A 26 6.08 6.73 24.96
C GLY A 26 5.28 5.44 24.78
N HIS A 27 4.04 5.51 24.28
CA HIS A 27 3.19 4.34 24.05
C HIS A 27 3.17 3.97 22.58
N ARG A 28 3.52 2.73 22.25
CA ARG A 28 3.43 2.18 20.89
C ARG A 28 1.95 1.97 20.55
N HIS A 29 1.52 2.46 19.39
CA HIS A 29 0.15 2.28 18.92
C HIS A 29 -0.08 0.82 18.49
N ALA A 30 -0.55 0.00 19.42
CA ALA A 30 -0.78 -1.43 19.21
C ALA A 30 -2.11 -1.89 19.84
N CYS A 31 -2.63 -3.01 19.38
CA CYS A 31 -3.82 -3.63 19.95
C CYS A 31 -3.52 -4.12 21.38
N PRO A 32 -4.32 -3.75 22.39
CA PRO A 32 -4.10 -4.19 23.78
C PRO A 32 -4.43 -5.67 24.01
N HIS A 33 -5.05 -6.34 23.03
CA HIS A 33 -5.46 -7.74 23.14
C HIS A 33 -4.45 -8.71 22.51
N CYS A 34 -4.00 -8.42 21.28
CA CYS A 34 -3.07 -9.28 20.55
C CYS A 34 -1.66 -8.68 20.37
N GLY A 35 -1.44 -7.41 20.71
CA GLY A 35 -0.15 -6.74 20.60
C GLY A 35 0.28 -6.34 19.18
N ILE A 36 -0.56 -6.56 18.16
CA ILE A 36 -0.26 -6.15 16.77
C ILE A 36 -0.24 -4.62 16.66
N ASP A 37 0.72 -4.09 15.91
CA ASP A 37 0.81 -2.68 15.57
C ASP A 37 -0.44 -2.21 14.81
N LEU A 38 -0.99 -1.09 15.24
CA LEU A 38 -2.13 -0.45 14.59
C LEU A 38 -1.63 0.70 13.71
N LEU A 39 -2.28 0.91 12.57
CA LEU A 39 -2.01 2.05 11.71
C LEU A 39 -2.47 3.34 12.40
N THR A 40 -1.81 4.47 12.13
CA THR A 40 -2.26 5.77 12.63
C THR A 40 -3.76 5.99 12.36
N GLY A 41 -4.57 6.19 13.41
CA GLY A 41 -6.02 6.39 13.32
C GLY A 41 -6.87 5.11 13.37
N GLU A 42 -6.25 3.94 13.34
CA GLU A 42 -6.93 2.66 13.53
C GLU A 42 -7.25 2.45 15.02
N SER A 43 -8.45 1.97 15.33
CA SER A 43 -8.83 1.67 16.72
C SER A 43 -8.53 0.21 17.08
N PRO A 44 -8.26 -0.10 18.36
CA PRO A 44 -8.17 -1.47 18.85
C PRO A 44 -9.34 -2.38 18.46
N GLY A 45 -10.54 -1.81 18.33
CA GLY A 45 -11.75 -2.51 17.95
C GLY A 45 -11.75 -3.01 16.50
N PHE A 46 -10.96 -2.40 15.62
CA PHE A 46 -10.77 -2.89 14.26
C PHE A 46 -10.01 -4.23 14.24
N CYS A 47 -8.97 -4.36 15.07
CA CYS A 47 -8.12 -5.54 15.10
C CYS A 47 -8.80 -6.75 15.77
N CYS A 48 -9.21 -6.63 17.04
CA CYS A 48 -9.74 -7.75 17.83
C CYS A 48 -11.24 -7.62 18.15
N GLY A 49 -11.95 -6.71 17.49
CA GLY A 49 -13.33 -6.39 17.83
C GLY A 49 -13.46 -5.55 19.11
N PRO A 50 -14.65 -5.01 19.41
CA PRO A 50 -14.90 -4.29 20.65
C PRO A 50 -14.51 -5.14 21.86
N ARG A 51 -13.62 -4.62 22.71
CA ARG A 51 -13.09 -5.28 23.92
C ARG A 51 -12.52 -6.69 23.66
N GLY A 52 -11.96 -6.95 22.48
CA GLY A 52 -11.33 -8.24 22.17
C GLY A 52 -12.33 -9.36 21.85
N SER A 53 -13.60 -9.02 21.57
CA SER A 53 -14.67 -9.99 21.27
C SER A 53 -14.37 -10.95 20.12
N ARG A 54 -13.42 -10.62 19.24
CA ARG A 54 -13.00 -11.46 18.11
C ARG A 54 -11.62 -12.10 18.28
N LEU A 55 -10.93 -11.88 19.41
CA LEU A 55 -9.57 -12.39 19.62
C LEU A 55 -9.46 -13.91 19.41
N ASN A 56 -10.46 -14.67 19.88
CA ASN A 56 -10.47 -16.13 19.82
C ASN A 56 -11.21 -16.69 18.58
N GLN A 57 -11.74 -15.83 17.70
CA GLN A 57 -12.49 -16.28 16.53
C GLN A 57 -11.57 -16.83 15.43
N VAL A 58 -10.33 -16.36 15.40
CA VAL A 58 -9.34 -16.75 14.40
C VAL A 58 -8.14 -17.34 15.13
N ARG A 59 -7.72 -18.54 14.75
CA ARG A 59 -6.49 -19.13 15.26
C ARG A 59 -5.30 -18.33 14.72
N PRO A 60 -4.23 -18.12 15.51
CA PRO A 60 -3.00 -17.52 15.00
C PRO A 60 -2.54 -18.26 13.73
N LEU A 61 -2.05 -17.50 12.76
CA LEU A 61 -1.43 -18.10 11.58
C LEU A 61 -0.22 -18.93 12.02
N PRO A 62 0.05 -20.07 11.36
CA PRO A 62 1.29 -20.79 11.59
C PRO A 62 2.49 -19.86 11.31
N PRO A 63 3.65 -20.11 11.95
CA PRO A 63 4.86 -19.36 11.63
C PRO A 63 5.19 -19.50 10.15
N LEU A 64 5.79 -18.45 9.58
CA LEU A 64 6.25 -18.51 8.21
C LEU A 64 7.29 -19.64 8.04
N PRO A 65 7.28 -20.35 6.91
CA PRO A 65 8.32 -21.33 6.61
C PRO A 65 9.71 -20.68 6.64
N PRO A 66 10.75 -21.38 7.13
CA PRO A 66 12.11 -20.81 7.28
C PRO A 66 12.72 -20.33 5.96
N GLU A 67 12.24 -20.82 4.83
CA GLU A 67 12.64 -20.38 3.49
C GLU A 67 12.34 -18.89 3.26
N TYR A 68 11.36 -18.32 3.98
CA TYR A 68 11.03 -16.91 3.91
C TYR A 68 12.03 -16.01 4.63
N ASP A 69 12.89 -16.54 5.52
CA ASP A 69 13.85 -15.71 6.26
C ASP A 69 14.79 -14.96 5.33
N VAL A 70 15.19 -15.59 4.21
CA VAL A 70 16.02 -14.96 3.17
C VAL A 70 15.31 -13.74 2.57
N LEU A 71 13.99 -13.85 2.34
CA LEU A 71 13.17 -12.77 1.80
C LEU A 71 12.94 -11.66 2.82
N LEU A 72 12.68 -12.02 4.08
CA LEU A 72 12.43 -11.07 5.17
C LEU A 72 13.68 -10.25 5.52
N GLN A 73 14.87 -10.79 5.26
CA GLN A 73 16.15 -10.12 5.53
C GLN A 73 16.71 -9.34 4.33
N ASP A 74 16.17 -9.51 3.11
CA ASP A 74 16.64 -8.76 1.94
C ASP A 74 16.06 -7.34 1.92
N ASN A 75 16.90 -6.36 2.23
CA ASN A 75 16.55 -4.92 2.21
C ASN A 75 16.04 -4.41 0.84
N ARG A 76 16.27 -5.16 -0.25
CA ARG A 76 15.83 -4.81 -1.60
C ARG A 76 14.45 -5.35 -1.93
N ILE A 77 13.89 -6.25 -1.11
CA ILE A 77 12.66 -6.97 -1.45
C ILE A 77 11.49 -6.02 -1.72
N SER A 78 11.37 -4.94 -0.94
CA SER A 78 10.33 -3.92 -1.13
C SER A 78 10.47 -3.23 -2.49
N THR A 79 11.69 -2.81 -2.84
CA THR A 79 11.98 -2.17 -4.14
C THR A 79 11.75 -3.12 -5.31
N MET A 80 12.23 -4.36 -5.21
CA MET A 80 12.07 -5.38 -6.27
C MET A 80 10.61 -5.78 -6.45
N SER A 81 9.88 -5.99 -5.35
CA SER A 81 8.45 -6.30 -5.36
C SER A 81 7.64 -5.17 -6.00
N ARG A 82 7.97 -3.91 -5.70
CA ARG A 82 7.31 -2.77 -6.35
C ARG A 82 7.52 -2.78 -7.86
N ILE A 83 8.75 -3.00 -8.34
CA ILE A 83 9.05 -3.08 -9.78
C ILE A 83 8.23 -4.20 -10.43
N LEU A 84 8.23 -5.39 -9.83
CA LEU A 84 7.51 -6.54 -10.36
C LEU A 84 5.99 -6.30 -10.40
N ASN A 85 5.42 -5.73 -9.34
CA ASN A 85 4.00 -5.36 -9.29
C ASN A 85 3.64 -4.30 -10.34
N LEU A 86 4.53 -3.34 -10.61
CA LEU A 86 4.33 -2.33 -11.66
C LEU A 86 4.36 -2.97 -13.05
N VAL A 87 5.31 -3.86 -13.33
CA VAL A 87 5.38 -4.59 -14.60
C VAL A 87 4.15 -5.47 -14.80
N PHE A 88 3.73 -6.19 -13.76
CA PHE A 88 2.53 -7.03 -13.84
C PHE A 88 1.26 -6.20 -14.05
N SER A 89 1.11 -5.10 -13.31
CA SER A 89 0.00 -4.16 -13.51
C SER A 89 0.01 -3.56 -14.92
N PHE A 90 1.18 -3.23 -15.45
CA PHE A 90 1.33 -2.74 -16.81
C PHE A 90 0.96 -3.79 -17.86
N ALA A 91 1.47 -5.02 -17.72
CA ALA A 91 1.15 -6.12 -18.62
C ALA A 91 -0.33 -6.53 -18.57
N ALA A 92 -0.96 -6.42 -17.40
CA ALA A 92 -2.38 -6.69 -17.21
C ALA A 92 -3.30 -5.61 -17.80
N MET A 93 -2.77 -4.41 -18.05
CA MET A 93 -3.50 -3.38 -18.79
C MET A 93 -3.46 -3.72 -20.29
N GLU A 94 -4.49 -4.42 -20.78
CA GLU A 94 -4.73 -4.55 -22.21
C GLU A 94 -4.90 -3.15 -22.83
N THR A 95 -4.04 -2.79 -23.78
CA THR A 95 -4.19 -1.56 -24.56
C THR A 95 -4.91 -1.87 -25.86
N THR A 96 -6.05 -1.22 -26.08
CA THR A 96 -6.80 -1.30 -27.35
C THR A 96 -6.25 -0.35 -28.43
N HIS A 97 -5.29 0.50 -28.06
CA HIS A 97 -4.74 1.56 -28.91
C HIS A 97 -3.21 1.52 -28.90
N SER A 98 -2.59 1.93 -30.02
CA SER A 98 -1.15 2.05 -30.16
C SER A 98 -0.57 3.00 -29.11
N PHE A 99 0.56 2.62 -28.49
CA PHE A 99 1.28 3.50 -27.57
C PHE A 99 1.69 4.79 -28.28
N PRO A 100 1.52 5.98 -27.66
CA PRO A 100 1.95 7.23 -28.25
C PRO A 100 3.48 7.26 -28.39
N HIS A 101 3.97 7.81 -29.50
CA HIS A 101 5.39 8.07 -29.67
C HIS A 101 5.79 9.21 -28.71
N ASN A 102 6.74 8.95 -27.82
CA ASN A 102 7.24 9.93 -26.86
C ASN A 102 8.70 10.29 -27.19
N ASP A 103 8.94 11.54 -27.60
CA ASP A 103 10.27 12.10 -27.84
C ASP A 103 10.98 12.60 -26.56
N GLY A 104 10.33 12.43 -25.39
CA GLY A 104 10.82 12.87 -24.08
C GLY A 104 11.59 11.80 -23.27
N PRO A 105 12.12 12.16 -22.08
CA PRO A 105 12.90 11.24 -21.26
C PRO A 105 12.08 10.00 -20.86
N ARG A 106 12.61 8.81 -21.20
CA ARG A 106 11.98 7.51 -20.97
C ARG A 106 12.07 7.13 -19.49
N GLY A 107 11.16 7.64 -18.67
CA GLY A 107 11.12 7.31 -17.24
C GLY A 107 9.72 7.26 -16.64
N PHE A 108 8.73 7.90 -17.25
CA PHE A 108 7.38 7.98 -16.71
C PHE A 108 6.33 7.90 -17.82
N LEU A 109 5.44 6.92 -17.72
CA LEU A 109 4.23 6.80 -18.53
C LEU A 109 3.05 6.87 -17.57
N ALA A 110 2.33 7.99 -17.56
CA ALA A 110 1.06 8.12 -16.86
C ALA A 110 -0.06 7.79 -17.85
N ILE A 111 -0.68 6.62 -17.72
CA ILE A 111 -1.83 6.24 -18.53
C ILE A 111 -3.09 6.69 -17.80
N GLN A 112 -3.86 7.57 -18.43
CA GLN A 112 -5.15 8.02 -17.92
C GLN A 112 -6.15 6.85 -18.03
N GLY A 113 -6.28 6.03 -16.98
CA GLY A 113 -7.27 4.96 -16.94
C GLY A 113 -8.68 5.55 -16.98
N ARG A 114 -9.54 5.04 -17.88
CA ARG A 114 -10.99 5.26 -17.79
C ARG A 114 -11.61 4.11 -17.00
N VAL A 115 -12.28 4.44 -15.90
CA VAL A 115 -13.08 3.48 -15.14
C VAL A 115 -14.39 3.27 -15.89
N TYR A 116 -14.60 2.07 -16.43
CA TYR A 116 -15.91 1.65 -16.94
C TYR A 116 -16.68 1.06 -15.76
N HIS A 117 -17.69 1.78 -15.28
CA HIS A 117 -18.73 1.19 -14.44
C HIS A 117 -19.75 0.50 -15.34
N ARG A 118 -20.20 -0.69 -14.96
CA ARG A 118 -21.33 -1.39 -15.58
C ARG A 118 -22.61 -1.04 -14.83
#